data_AF-A0A6P0PGY4-F1
#
_entry.id   AF-A0A6P0PGY4-F1
#
_cell.length_a   1.000
_cell.length_b   1.000
_cell.length_c   1.000
_cell.angle_alpha   90.00
_cell.angle_beta   90.00
_cell.angle_gamma   90.00
#
_symmetry.space_group_name_H-M   'P 1'
#
loop_
_entity.id
_entity.type
_entity.pdbx_description
1 polymer ?
#
loop_
_entity_poly.entity_id
_entity_poly.type
_entity_poly.pdbx_seq_one_letter_code
_entity_poly.pdbx_strand_id
1 'polypeptide(L)'
;MLGKHTLDAGFGQFFNILAWVCRKLGVYFDKVDYRYTSQICPNCGAHTGKKDLSEREHKCSECNYSINRDVAAAKVICHRGVTAAECRSWRKLTV
;
A
#
# COMPACT_ATOMS: atom_id res chain seq x y z
N MET A 1 3.50 20.01 11.72
CA MET A 1 4.53 19.00 11.36
C MET A 1 4.29 17.74 12.20
N LEU A 2 3.94 16.62 11.55
CA LEU A 2 3.53 15.35 12.17
C LEU A 2 4.73 14.37 12.36
N GLY A 3 5.89 14.89 12.77
CA GLY A 3 7.14 14.11 12.80
C GLY A 3 7.28 13.15 13.98
N LYS A 4 6.83 13.59 15.17
CA LYS A 4 6.99 12.83 16.43
C LYS A 4 6.33 11.46 16.37
N HIS A 5 5.04 11.40 15.99
CA HIS A 5 4.30 10.14 15.92
C HIS A 5 4.88 9.14 14.91
N THR A 6 5.50 9.64 13.83
CA THR A 6 6.12 8.77 12.82
C THR A 6 7.44 8.19 13.33
N LEU A 7 8.20 8.98 14.10
CA LEU A 7 9.43 8.53 14.76
C LEU A 7 9.13 7.54 15.90
N ASP A 8 8.13 7.84 16.72
CA ASP A 8 7.68 6.96 17.81
C ASP A 8 7.21 5.59 17.28
N ALA A 9 6.62 5.56 16.08
CA ALA A 9 6.17 4.31 15.44
C ALA A 9 7.33 3.45 14.87
N GLY A 10 8.54 4.00 14.72
CA GLY A 10 9.74 3.21 14.38
C GLY A 10 9.71 2.48 13.02
N PHE A 11 8.91 2.94 12.05
CA PHE A 11 8.70 2.24 10.78
C PHE A 11 10.00 1.87 10.03
N GLY A 12 11.01 2.73 10.08
CA GLY A 12 12.30 2.47 9.41
C GLY A 12 13.01 1.23 9.95
N GLN A 13 13.09 1.09 11.28
CA GLN A 13 13.69 -0.09 11.92
C GLN A 13 12.84 -1.34 11.67
N PHE A 14 11.51 -1.21 11.74
CA PHE A 14 10.60 -2.30 11.45
C PHE A 14 10.83 -2.91 10.05
N PHE A 15 10.92 -2.07 9.01
CA PHE A 15 11.18 -2.56 7.65
C PHE A 15 12.56 -3.21 7.49
N ASN A 16 13.58 -2.76 8.21
CA ASN A 16 14.92 -3.36 8.18
C ASN A 16 14.93 -4.77 8.79
N ILE A 17 14.27 -4.93 9.94
CA ILE A 17 14.13 -6.24 10.60
C ILE A 17 13.32 -7.18 9.71
N LEU A 18 12.20 -6.71 9.16
CA LEU A 18 11.35 -7.50 8.27
C LEU A 18 12.11 -7.99 7.04
N ALA A 19 12.87 -7.11 6.38
CA ALA A 19 13.71 -7.48 5.24
C ALA A 19 14.79 -8.52 5.61
N TRP A 20 15.37 -8.41 6.81
CA TRP A 20 16.34 -9.39 7.31
C TRP A 20 15.69 -10.76 7.54
N VAL A 21 14.50 -10.81 8.17
CA VAL A 21 13.75 -12.05 8.43
C VAL A 21 13.32 -12.69 7.12
N CYS A 22 12.75 -11.92 6.18
CA CYS A 22 12.36 -12.42 4.86
C CYS A 22 13.55 -13.03 4.11
N ARG A 23 14.73 -12.38 4.15
CA ARG A 23 15.95 -12.92 3.55
C ARG A 23 16.37 -14.24 4.22
N LYS A 24 16.28 -14.33 5.55
CA LYS A 24 16.60 -15.56 6.29
C LYS A 24 15.68 -16.73 5.94
N LEU A 25 14.41 -16.45 5.70
CA LEU A 25 13.38 -17.45 5.36
C LEU A 25 13.27 -17.72 3.85
N GLY A 26 14.01 -17.01 3.00
CA GLY A 26 13.90 -17.13 1.55
C GLY A 26 12.58 -16.59 0.98
N VAL A 27 11.89 -15.70 1.71
CA VAL A 27 10.61 -15.12 1.30
C VAL A 27 10.83 -13.83 0.52
N TYR A 28 10.08 -13.62 -0.56
CA TYR A 28 10.13 -12.38 -1.33
C TYR A 28 9.59 -11.20 -0.52
N PHE A 29 10.36 -10.12 -0.49
CA PHE A 29 9.97 -8.86 0.14
C PHE A 29 10.36 -7.71 -0.78
N ASP A 30 9.42 -6.80 -1.01
CA ASP A 30 9.65 -5.61 -1.81
C ASP A 30 8.82 -4.43 -1.30
N LYS A 31 9.27 -3.22 -1.62
CA LYS A 31 8.62 -1.97 -1.23
C LYS A 31 7.82 -1.44 -2.41
N VAL A 32 6.53 -1.18 -2.18
CA VAL A 32 5.65 -0.53 -3.16
C VAL A 32 5.42 0.94 -2.80
N ASP A 33 5.05 1.74 -3.79
CA ASP A 33 4.71 3.15 -3.55
C ASP A 33 3.49 3.24 -2.63
N TYR A 34 3.64 3.99 -1.54
CA TYR A 34 2.62 4.18 -0.49
C TYR A 34 1.71 5.38 -0.76
N ARG A 35 2.03 6.21 -1.77
CA ARG A 35 1.30 7.46 -2.02
C ARG A 35 -0.15 7.21 -2.43
N TYR A 36 -1.06 7.99 -1.84
CA TYR A 36 -2.50 8.03 -2.15
C TYR A 36 -3.29 6.73 -1.93
N THR A 37 -2.75 5.74 -1.22
CA THR A 37 -3.40 4.42 -1.03
C THR A 37 -4.74 4.51 -0.30
N SER A 38 -4.93 5.48 0.61
CA SER A 38 -6.20 5.71 1.31
C SER A 38 -7.24 6.51 0.51
N GLN A 39 -6.82 7.11 -0.61
CA GLN A 39 -7.64 7.99 -1.44
C GLN A 39 -8.10 7.33 -2.73
N ILE A 40 -7.37 6.30 -3.19
CA ILE A 40 -7.69 5.56 -4.41
C ILE A 40 -8.66 4.43 -4.06
N CYS A 41 -9.74 4.31 -4.83
CA CYS A 41 -10.66 3.19 -4.69
C CYS A 41 -10.02 1.91 -5.24
N PRO A 42 -9.99 0.79 -4.49
CA PRO A 42 -9.43 -0.47 -4.98
C PRO A 42 -10.27 -1.12 -6.10
N ASN A 43 -11.54 -0.72 -6.24
CA ASN A 43 -12.46 -1.31 -7.22
C ASN A 43 -12.41 -0.59 -8.57
N CYS A 44 -12.56 0.74 -8.58
CA CYS A 44 -12.63 1.53 -9.81
C CYS A 44 -11.37 2.37 -10.11
N GLY A 45 -10.41 2.46 -9.19
CA GLY A 45 -9.22 3.28 -9.36
C GLY A 45 -9.45 4.80 -9.23
N ALA A 46 -10.69 5.25 -8.98
CA ALA A 46 -11.00 6.66 -8.84
C ALA A 46 -10.36 7.28 -7.60
N HIS A 47 -9.90 8.52 -7.74
CA HIS A 47 -9.41 9.33 -6.63
C HIS A 47 -10.58 9.94 -5.86
N THR A 48 -10.81 9.49 -4.64
CA THR A 48 -11.91 9.94 -3.75
C THR A 48 -11.55 11.21 -2.96
N GLY A 49 -10.41 11.85 -3.26
CA GLY A 49 -9.94 13.05 -2.56
C GLY A 49 -9.30 12.78 -1.19
N LYS A 50 -8.92 13.86 -0.50
CA LYS A 50 -8.34 13.79 0.86
C LYS A 50 -9.45 13.49 1.86
N LYS A 51 -9.22 12.48 2.70
CA LYS A 51 -10.10 12.07 3.78
C LYS A 51 -9.53 12.50 5.12
N ASP A 52 -10.39 12.93 6.03
CA ASP A 52 -9.99 13.24 7.40
C ASP A 52 -9.60 11.97 8.16
N LEU A 53 -8.75 12.13 9.18
CA LEU A 53 -8.30 11.00 10.00
C LEU A 53 -9.46 10.30 10.74
N SER A 54 -10.52 11.05 11.05
CA SER A 54 -11.76 10.57 11.67
C SER A 54 -12.61 9.70 10.74
N GLU A 55 -12.45 9.84 9.42
CA GLU A 55 -13.19 9.05 8.44
C GLU A 55 -12.59 7.63 8.36
N ARG A 56 -13.28 6.66 8.98
CA ARG A 56 -12.86 5.25 9.03
C ARG A 56 -13.45 4.39 7.91
N GLU A 57 -14.48 4.87 7.25
CA GLU A 57 -15.11 4.19 6.11
C GLU A 57 -14.66 4.83 4.80
N HIS A 58 -14.22 4.00 3.86
CA HIS A 58 -14.03 4.40 2.47
C HIS A 58 -15.34 4.20 1.72
N LYS A 59 -16.02 5.30 1.38
CA LYS A 59 -17.13 5.32 0.42
C LYS A 59 -16.64 5.94 -0.89
N CYS A 60 -16.83 5.25 -1.99
CA CYS A 60 -16.52 5.76 -3.33
C CYS A 60 -17.80 6.30 -3.98
N SER A 61 -17.76 7.54 -4.49
CA SER A 61 -18.87 8.18 -5.19
C SER A 61 -19.12 7.62 -6.60
N GLU A 62 -18.08 7.07 -7.24
CA GLU A 62 -18.16 6.60 -8.63
C GLU A 62 -18.75 5.19 -8.74
N CYS A 63 -18.43 4.30 -7.80
CA CYS A 63 -18.85 2.89 -7.85
C CYS A 63 -19.66 2.44 -6.65
N ASN A 64 -20.06 3.36 -5.78
CA ASN A 64 -20.79 3.12 -4.53
C ASN A 64 -20.16 2.06 -3.60
N TYR A 65 -18.87 1.78 -3.77
CA TYR A 65 -18.16 0.79 -2.98
C TYR A 65 -17.88 1.33 -1.57
N SER A 66 -18.31 0.59 -0.54
CA SER A 66 -18.09 0.93 0.87
C SER A 66 -17.31 -0.17 1.59
N ILE A 67 -16.18 0.18 2.18
CA ILE A 67 -15.38 -0.72 3.01
C ILE A 67 -14.61 0.08 4.07
N ASN A 68 -14.04 -0.57 5.07
CA ASN A 68 -13.11 0.08 5.98
C ASN A 68 -11.91 0.69 5.21
N ARG A 69 -11.54 1.93 5.55
CA ARG A 69 -10.48 2.69 4.88
C ARG A 69 -9.13 1.97 4.89
N ASP A 70 -8.78 1.32 5.98
CA ASP A 70 -7.48 0.67 6.13
C ASP A 70 -7.44 -0.63 5.29
N VAL A 71 -8.58 -1.33 5.17
CA VAL A 71 -8.74 -2.49 4.26
C VAL A 71 -8.70 -2.04 2.80
N ALA A 72 -9.33 -0.92 2.45
CA ALA A 72 -9.22 -0.35 1.10
C ALA A 72 -7.76 -0.06 0.73
N ALA A 73 -7.02 0.61 1.62
CA ALA A 73 -5.62 0.92 1.41
C ALA A 73 -4.75 -0.34 1.26
N ALA A 74 -5.01 -1.38 2.06
CA ALA A 74 -4.32 -2.67 1.94
C ALA A 74 -4.57 -3.35 0.58
N LYS A 75 -5.80 -3.31 0.07
CA LYS A 75 -6.13 -3.83 -1.28
C LYS A 75 -5.39 -3.08 -2.38
N VAL A 76 -5.33 -1.74 -2.30
CA VAL A 76 -4.57 -0.93 -3.28
C VAL A 76 -3.08 -1.30 -3.26
N ILE A 77 -2.49 -1.48 -2.08
CA ILE A 77 -1.09 -1.92 -1.91
C ILE A 77 -0.88 -3.31 -2.52
N CYS A 78 -1.81 -4.24 -2.28
CA CYS A 78 -1.77 -5.59 -2.85
C CYS A 78 -1.78 -5.53 -4.39
N HIS A 79 -2.71 -4.79 -4.98
CA HIS A 79 -2.80 -4.64 -6.44
C HIS A 79 -1.51 -4.07 -7.02
N ARG A 80 -0.94 -3.03 -6.40
CA ARG A 80 0.36 -2.46 -6.81
C ARG A 80 1.51 -3.47 -6.72
N GLY A 81 1.51 -4.28 -5.66
CA GLY A 81 2.51 -5.35 -5.46
C GLY A 81 2.45 -6.42 -6.54
N VAL A 82 1.24 -6.88 -6.88
CA VAL A 82 1.02 -7.85 -7.97
C VAL A 82 1.51 -7.29 -9.30
N THR A 83 1.07 -6.08 -9.66
CA THR A 83 1.49 -5.42 -10.91
C THR A 83 3.01 -5.21 -10.99
N ALA A 84 3.65 -4.85 -9.87
CA ALA A 84 5.10 -4.69 -9.81
C ALA A 84 5.85 -6.02 -9.97
N ALA A 85 5.34 -7.10 -9.36
CA ALA A 85 5.92 -8.44 -9.48
C ALA A 85 5.78 -8.99 -10.90
N GLU A 86 4.60 -8.81 -11.52
CA GLU A 86 4.35 -9.18 -12.90
C GLU A 86 5.30 -8.44 -13.85
N CYS A 87 5.37 -7.10 -13.79
CA CYS A 87 6.26 -6.31 -14.67
C CYS A 87 7.74 -6.75 -14.59
N ARG A 88 8.23 -7.18 -13.43
CA ARG A 88 9.61 -7.68 -13.27
C ARG A 88 9.84 -9.07 -13.85
N SER A 89 8.80 -9.91 -13.92
CA SER A 89 8.85 -11.19 -14.65
C SER A 89 9.14 -10.95 -16.14
N TRP A 90 8.48 -9.95 -16.75
CA TRP A 90 8.63 -9.62 -18.16
C TRP A 90 9.95 -8.90 -18.51
N ARG A 91 10.56 -8.15 -17.58
CA ARG A 91 11.89 -7.53 -17.80
C ARG A 91 13.06 -8.53 -17.83
N LYS A 92 12.85 -9.79 -17.44
CA LYS A 92 13.85 -10.85 -17.60
C LYS A 92 13.82 -11.52 -18.99
N LEU A 93 12.81 -11.21 -19.82
CA LEU A 93 12.58 -11.85 -21.13
C LEU A 93 12.85 -10.94 -22.33
N THR A 94 13.26 -9.69 -22.13
CA THR A 94 13.76 -8.82 -23.20
C THR A 94 15.29 -8.86 -23.22
N VAL A 95 15.83 -9.87 -23.91
CA VAL A 95 17.09 -9.78 -24.67
C VAL A 95 16.75 -9.75 -26.14
#